data_AF-A0AAJ0C3A0-F1
#
_entry.id   AF-A0AAJ0C3A0-F1
#
_cell.length_a   1.000
_cell.length_b   1.000
_cell.length_c   1.000
_cell.angle_alpha   90.00
_cell.angle_beta   90.00
_cell.angle_gamma   90.00
#
_symmetry.space_group_name_H-M   'P 1'
#
loop_
_entity.id
_entity.type
_entity.pdbx_description
1 polymer ?
#
loop_
_entity_poly.entity_id
_entity_poly.type
_entity_poly.pdbx_seq_one_letter_code
_entity_poly.pdbx_strand_id
1 'polypeptide(L)'
;WPALLLALLCFVCQAIALSPDPPQPVETLELDTRTPHFEEGSWVMLSREDQEMRKLGKRSTSSTSAPPITTTFEIAVSTVTEKTTTSTASASPLPSPLDSSLSSNFSGTNGNKPCPKFINSFLTDPTFKQCYPFSLLLQGSRSFFEAEKSLVSITQVLDASCSANVTFCASYMKELSSNLTDSSNCGADYDLGNSVVVQAYLAMISYQTVYSATCLKDTGTAMYCYANAVTNLTTPSNVYFYYLPLNISLPGSSIPSCSWCLERTMGIYQSASANRKLPISNTYVSAAKQVNTICGPEFVNDTLPNAIVVSAGNVVLVPGSQWLLMVLPLLLALEWLL
;
A
#
# COMPACT_ATOMS: atom_id res chain seq x y z
N TRP A 1 -27.86 -70.94 25.82
CA TRP A 1 -27.99 -70.87 24.36
C TRP A 1 -29.42 -70.45 23.97
N PRO A 2 -29.78 -69.17 24.16
CA PRO A 2 -30.57 -68.49 23.12
C PRO A 2 -30.31 -66.96 23.01
N ALA A 3 -29.23 -66.43 23.56
CA ALA A 3 -29.00 -64.97 23.57
C ALA A 3 -28.11 -64.43 22.43
N LEU A 4 -27.53 -65.31 21.59
CA LEU A 4 -26.56 -64.88 20.56
C LEU A 4 -27.16 -64.73 19.15
N LEU A 5 -28.45 -64.99 18.96
CA LEU A 5 -29.10 -64.99 17.64
C LEU A 5 -29.93 -63.73 17.34
N LEU A 6 -30.03 -62.78 18.27
CA LEU A 6 -30.71 -61.49 18.04
C LEU A 6 -29.77 -60.34 17.65
N ALA A 7 -28.45 -60.53 17.70
CA ALA A 7 -27.49 -59.45 17.40
C ALA A 7 -27.04 -59.40 15.92
N LEU A 8 -27.44 -60.37 15.09
CA LEU A 8 -26.95 -60.50 13.69
C LEU A 8 -27.99 -60.15 12.62
N LEU A 9 -29.16 -59.62 12.99
CA LEU A 9 -30.23 -59.20 12.07
C LEU A 9 -30.47 -57.68 12.03
N CYS A 10 -29.60 -56.87 12.66
CA CYS A 10 -29.67 -55.39 12.59
C CYS A 10 -28.58 -54.75 11.72
N PHE A 11 -27.85 -55.54 10.91
CA PHE A 11 -26.77 -55.03 10.06
C PHE A 11 -27.08 -55.01 8.55
N VAL A 12 -28.36 -55.11 8.17
CA VAL A 12 -28.80 -54.98 6.77
C VAL A 12 -30.06 -54.14 6.74
N CYS A 13 -29.91 -52.83 6.54
CA CYS A 13 -30.85 -51.89 5.89
C CYS A 13 -30.67 -50.46 6.40
N GLN A 14 -29.52 -49.84 6.11
CA GLN A 14 -29.45 -48.38 5.90
C GLN A 14 -28.46 -48.08 4.78
N ALA A 15 -28.81 -48.48 3.56
CA ALA A 15 -28.32 -47.80 2.37
C ALA A 15 -29.18 -46.56 2.17
N ILE A 16 -28.85 -45.47 2.88
CA ILE A 16 -29.41 -44.15 2.61
C ILE A 16 -28.43 -43.47 1.67
N ALA A 17 -28.95 -43.11 0.50
CA ALA A 17 -28.27 -42.39 -0.55
C ALA A 17 -27.61 -41.10 0.00
N LEU A 18 -26.28 -41.04 -0.04
CA LEU A 18 -25.57 -39.76 -0.05
C LEU A 18 -25.65 -39.21 -1.47
N SER A 19 -26.60 -38.30 -1.68
CA SER A 19 -26.58 -37.37 -2.80
C SER A 19 -25.26 -36.59 -2.77
N PRO A 20 -24.59 -36.34 -3.91
CA PRO A 20 -23.51 -35.35 -3.94
C PRO A 20 -24.08 -33.98 -3.56
N ASP A 21 -23.50 -33.35 -2.53
CA ASP A 21 -23.80 -31.98 -2.16
C ASP A 21 -23.68 -31.08 -3.41
N PRO A 22 -24.64 -30.17 -3.67
CA PRO A 22 -24.47 -29.17 -4.69
C PRO A 22 -23.21 -28.34 -4.36
N PRO A 23 -22.36 -28.02 -5.35
CA PRO A 23 -21.18 -27.22 -5.10
C PRO A 23 -21.59 -25.91 -4.43
N GLN A 24 -21.02 -25.66 -3.25
CA GLN A 24 -21.13 -24.38 -2.54
C GLN A 24 -20.86 -23.26 -3.54
N PRO A 25 -21.69 -22.20 -3.59
CA PRO A 25 -21.41 -21.07 -4.46
C PRO A 25 -20.04 -20.53 -4.07
N VAL A 26 -19.07 -20.65 -4.98
CA VAL A 26 -17.81 -19.91 -4.90
C VAL A 26 -18.20 -18.45 -4.75
N GLU A 27 -17.96 -17.93 -3.55
CA GLU A 27 -18.23 -16.55 -3.20
C GLU A 27 -17.38 -15.72 -4.17
N THR A 28 -18.08 -15.11 -5.13
CA THR A 28 -17.50 -14.25 -6.16
C THR A 28 -16.59 -13.26 -5.47
N LEU A 29 -15.32 -13.27 -5.86
CA LEU A 29 -14.30 -12.32 -5.44
C LEU A 29 -14.89 -10.90 -5.55
N GLU A 30 -15.33 -10.34 -4.43
CA GLU A 30 -15.99 -9.04 -4.43
C GLU A 30 -14.89 -8.00 -4.58
N LEU A 31 -14.66 -7.62 -5.84
CA LEU A 31 -13.70 -6.63 -6.23
C LEU A 31 -14.01 -5.32 -5.50
N ASP A 32 -13.14 -4.96 -4.56
CA ASP A 32 -13.23 -3.68 -3.88
C ASP A 32 -12.86 -2.56 -4.86
N THR A 33 -13.85 -2.14 -5.64
CA THR A 33 -13.76 -1.04 -6.59
C THR A 33 -13.93 0.33 -5.92
N ARG A 34 -13.87 0.39 -4.57
CA ARG A 34 -14.11 1.62 -3.84
C ARG A 34 -13.07 2.67 -4.21
N THR A 35 -13.55 3.76 -4.79
CA THR A 35 -12.74 4.95 -5.04
C THR A 35 -12.69 5.75 -3.73
N PRO A 36 -11.50 6.08 -3.19
CA PRO A 36 -11.39 6.91 -1.99
C PRO A 36 -12.08 8.25 -2.22
N HIS A 37 -12.83 8.72 -1.22
CA HIS A 37 -13.57 9.97 -1.28
C HIS A 37 -12.83 11.04 -0.47
N PHE A 38 -12.75 12.26 -1.00
CA PHE A 38 -12.14 13.39 -0.30
C PHE A 38 -13.18 14.06 0.59
N GLU A 39 -12.99 14.02 1.90
CA GLU A 39 -13.87 14.66 2.89
C GLU A 39 -13.01 15.39 3.93
N GLU A 40 -13.29 16.68 4.13
CA GLU A 40 -12.66 17.52 5.16
C GLU A 40 -11.11 17.49 5.14
N GLY A 41 -10.51 17.48 3.95
CA GLY A 41 -9.04 17.50 3.80
C GLY A 41 -8.36 16.12 3.87
N SER A 42 -9.11 15.03 4.08
CA SER A 42 -8.60 13.66 4.14
C SER A 42 -9.24 12.78 3.08
N TRP A 43 -8.46 11.88 2.48
CA TRP A 43 -9.00 10.80 1.66
C TRP A 43 -9.48 9.68 2.60
N VAL A 44 -10.75 9.31 2.48
CA VAL A 44 -11.40 8.30 3.33
C VAL A 44 -11.99 7.21 2.45
N MET A 45 -11.78 5.96 2.83
CA MET A 45 -12.43 4.80 2.23
C MET A 45 -13.80 4.62 2.90
N LEU A 46 -14.88 4.74 2.13
CA LEU A 46 -16.24 4.54 2.64
C LEU A 46 -16.50 3.05 2.91
N SER A 47 -17.30 2.77 3.95
CA SER A 47 -17.88 1.44 4.16
C SER A 47 -18.86 1.11 3.02
N ARG A 48 -19.16 -0.18 2.82
CA ARG A 48 -20.12 -0.62 1.78
C ARG A 48 -21.50 -0.01 2.05
N GLU A 49 -21.89 0.03 3.33
CA GLU A 49 -23.15 0.54 3.84
C GLU A 49 -23.30 2.06 3.58
N ASP A 50 -22.25 2.84 3.84
CA ASP A 50 -22.26 4.30 3.62
C ASP A 50 -22.35 4.66 2.14
N GLN A 51 -21.75 3.84 1.25
CA GLN A 51 -21.90 4.01 -0.18
C GLN A 51 -23.31 3.73 -0.66
N GLU A 52 -23.96 2.68 -0.14
CA GLU A 52 -25.35 2.37 -0.50
C GLU A 52 -26.29 3.48 -0.06
N MET A 53 -26.10 4.04 1.14
CA MET A 53 -26.85 5.19 1.63
C MET A 53 -26.67 6.43 0.73
N ARG A 54 -25.45 6.73 0.27
CA ARG A 54 -25.22 7.83 -0.69
C ARG A 54 -25.75 7.55 -2.09
N LYS A 55 -25.73 6.29 -2.57
CA LYS A 55 -26.35 5.87 -3.85
C LYS A 55 -27.86 6.01 -3.79
N LEU A 56 -28.49 5.66 -2.67
CA LEU A 56 -29.93 5.84 -2.44
C LEU A 56 -30.31 7.33 -2.40
N GLY A 57 -29.45 8.18 -1.82
CA GLY A 57 -29.62 9.64 -1.87
C GLY A 57 -29.53 10.24 -3.29
N LYS A 58 -28.67 9.69 -4.17
CA LYS A 58 -28.56 10.12 -5.58
C LYS A 58 -29.62 9.53 -6.52
N ARG A 59 -30.29 8.44 -6.14
CA ARG A 59 -31.29 7.76 -6.98
C ARG A 59 -32.64 8.47 -7.04
N SER A 60 -32.85 9.53 -6.26
CA SER A 60 -34.05 10.38 -6.33
C SER A 60 -34.06 11.33 -7.53
N THR A 61 -33.06 11.33 -8.41
CA THR A 61 -33.01 12.27 -9.55
C THR A 61 -32.36 11.69 -10.81
N SER A 62 -32.93 10.60 -11.36
CA SER A 62 -32.94 10.34 -12.83
C SER A 62 -33.46 8.93 -13.11
N SER A 63 -34.73 8.84 -13.50
CA SER A 63 -35.33 7.65 -14.11
C SER A 63 -35.03 7.61 -15.61
N THR A 64 -34.32 6.61 -16.11
CA THR A 64 -34.53 6.03 -17.47
C THR A 64 -33.95 4.62 -17.50
N SER A 65 -34.79 3.68 -17.91
CA SER A 65 -34.60 2.22 -17.97
C SER A 65 -33.89 1.77 -19.25
N ALA A 66 -32.91 0.87 -19.13
CA ALA A 66 -32.43 0.00 -20.22
C ALA A 66 -31.98 -1.37 -19.66
N PRO A 67 -32.19 -2.49 -20.38
CA PRO A 67 -32.04 -3.85 -19.83
C PRO A 67 -30.58 -4.35 -19.79
N PRO A 68 -30.24 -5.34 -18.94
CA PRO A 68 -28.90 -5.89 -18.81
C PRO A 68 -28.61 -6.95 -19.88
N ILE A 69 -27.43 -6.88 -20.50
CA ILE A 69 -26.88 -7.92 -21.37
C ILE A 69 -25.94 -8.79 -20.54
N THR A 70 -26.29 -10.05 -20.34
CA THR A 70 -25.48 -11.08 -19.67
C THR A 70 -24.48 -11.66 -20.66
N THR A 71 -23.17 -11.62 -20.36
CA THR A 71 -22.15 -12.34 -21.13
C THR A 71 -21.48 -13.37 -20.22
N THR A 72 -21.71 -14.65 -20.51
CA THR A 72 -21.14 -15.80 -19.81
C THR A 72 -19.79 -16.16 -20.43
N PHE A 73 -18.74 -16.31 -19.61
CA PHE A 73 -17.47 -16.93 -20.02
C PHE A 73 -17.22 -18.17 -19.16
N GLU A 74 -16.97 -19.32 -19.81
CA GLU A 74 -16.61 -20.58 -19.16
C GLU A 74 -15.10 -20.62 -18.88
N ILE A 75 -14.73 -21.01 -17.65
CA ILE A 75 -13.34 -21.28 -17.26
C ILE A 75 -13.19 -22.81 -17.12
N ALA A 76 -12.35 -23.41 -17.95
CA ALA A 76 -12.01 -24.83 -17.86
C ALA A 76 -11.04 -25.06 -16.69
N VAL A 77 -11.48 -25.82 -15.68
CA VAL A 77 -10.63 -26.34 -14.60
C VAL A 77 -9.99 -27.64 -15.08
N SER A 78 -8.66 -27.67 -15.19
CA SER A 78 -7.90 -28.91 -15.39
C SER A 78 -7.31 -29.40 -14.07
N THR A 79 -7.61 -30.65 -13.78
CA THR A 79 -7.17 -31.46 -12.64
C THR A 79 -5.65 -31.65 -12.61
N VAL A 80 -5.08 -31.50 -11.41
CA VAL A 80 -3.64 -31.66 -11.13
C VAL A 80 -3.24 -33.13 -11.26
N THR A 81 -2.32 -33.42 -12.18
CA THR A 81 -1.50 -34.64 -12.14
C THR A 81 -0.04 -34.21 -12.00
N GLU A 82 0.61 -34.64 -10.92
CA GLU A 82 2.05 -34.44 -10.70
C GLU A 82 2.87 -34.95 -11.88
N LYS A 83 3.56 -34.04 -12.56
CA LYS A 83 4.75 -34.37 -13.33
C LYS A 83 5.72 -33.21 -13.25
N THR A 84 6.89 -33.48 -12.68
CA THR A 84 8.04 -32.59 -12.64
C THR A 84 8.42 -32.15 -14.04
N THR A 85 7.98 -30.96 -14.43
CA THR A 85 8.55 -30.17 -15.52
C THR A 85 8.83 -28.79 -14.96
N THR A 86 10.07 -28.35 -15.09
CA THR A 86 10.50 -26.96 -14.90
C THR A 86 9.69 -26.08 -15.85
N SER A 87 8.54 -25.60 -15.39
CA SER A 87 7.78 -24.56 -16.06
C SER A 87 8.48 -23.25 -15.72
N THR A 88 9.18 -22.68 -16.70
CA THR A 88 9.48 -21.25 -16.69
C THR A 88 8.13 -20.54 -16.64
N ALA A 89 7.74 -20.07 -15.46
CA ALA A 89 6.55 -19.27 -15.27
C ALA A 89 6.63 -18.11 -16.27
N SER A 90 5.72 -18.07 -17.23
CA SER A 90 5.59 -16.94 -18.14
C SER A 90 5.32 -15.72 -17.28
N ALA A 91 6.32 -14.86 -17.12
CA ALA A 91 6.19 -13.64 -16.33
C ALA A 91 5.07 -12.81 -16.95
N SER A 92 3.96 -12.65 -16.21
CA SER A 92 3.00 -11.61 -16.54
C SER A 92 3.75 -10.28 -16.53
N PRO A 93 3.53 -9.36 -17.48
CA PRO A 93 4.26 -8.11 -17.52
C PRO A 93 4.08 -7.36 -16.19
N LEU A 94 5.19 -6.84 -15.65
CA LEU A 94 5.17 -6.03 -14.43
C LEU A 94 4.20 -4.85 -14.59
N PRO A 95 3.39 -4.53 -13.57
CA PRO A 95 2.41 -3.46 -13.65
C PRO A 95 3.07 -2.10 -13.81
N SER A 96 2.36 -1.18 -14.46
CA SER A 96 2.81 0.20 -14.64
C SER A 96 2.00 1.14 -13.75
N PRO A 97 2.64 2.14 -13.09
CA PRO A 97 1.91 3.20 -12.41
C PRO A 97 1.03 3.98 -13.39
N LEU A 98 -0.13 4.43 -12.92
CA LEU A 98 -1.03 5.33 -13.65
C LEU A 98 -1.52 4.80 -15.01
N ASP A 99 -1.54 3.47 -15.19
CA ASP A 99 -1.94 2.81 -16.44
C ASP A 99 -3.41 3.01 -16.83
N SER A 100 -4.24 3.47 -15.89
CA SER A 100 -5.66 3.72 -16.09
C SER A 100 -6.13 5.11 -15.67
N SER A 101 -5.27 5.90 -15.03
CA SER A 101 -5.65 7.16 -14.37
C SER A 101 -5.47 8.40 -15.27
N LEU A 102 -4.88 8.25 -16.45
CA LEU A 102 -4.66 9.35 -17.41
C LEU A 102 -5.94 9.83 -18.13
N SER A 103 -7.08 9.19 -17.90
CA SER A 103 -8.41 9.60 -18.41
C SER A 103 -9.09 10.70 -17.58
N SER A 104 -8.41 11.26 -16.59
CA SER A 104 -8.92 12.34 -15.75
C SER A 104 -9.08 13.68 -16.48
N ASN A 105 -9.96 14.53 -15.95
CA ASN A 105 -10.21 15.86 -16.51
C ASN A 105 -9.12 16.84 -16.07
N PHE A 106 -8.03 16.90 -16.85
CA PHE A 106 -6.95 17.87 -16.64
C PHE A 106 -7.31 19.25 -17.22
N SER A 107 -6.91 20.27 -16.48
CA SER A 107 -7.02 21.68 -16.82
C SER A 107 -6.13 22.02 -18.01
N GLY A 108 -6.61 22.88 -18.89
CA GLY A 108 -5.86 23.32 -20.05
C GLY A 108 -6.74 24.09 -21.03
N THR A 109 -6.14 25.01 -21.77
CA THR A 109 -6.79 25.78 -22.82
C THR A 109 -6.32 25.29 -24.19
N ASN A 110 -7.23 25.25 -25.17
CA ASN A 110 -6.91 25.05 -26.58
C ASN A 110 -6.07 23.79 -26.90
N GLY A 111 -6.34 22.67 -26.23
CA GLY A 111 -5.69 21.38 -26.48
C GLY A 111 -4.30 21.21 -25.87
N ASN A 112 -3.72 22.25 -25.27
CA ASN A 112 -2.45 22.17 -24.56
C ASN A 112 -2.69 21.87 -23.07
N LYS A 113 -2.50 20.61 -22.70
CA LYS A 113 -2.60 20.15 -21.31
C LYS A 113 -1.19 19.84 -20.77
N PRO A 114 -0.55 20.76 -20.02
CA PRO A 114 0.83 20.60 -19.56
C PRO A 114 0.98 19.43 -18.57
N CYS A 115 -0.02 19.21 -17.73
CA CYS A 115 0.02 18.17 -16.72
C CYS A 115 0.14 16.73 -17.27
N PRO A 116 -0.77 16.23 -18.14
CA PRO A 116 -0.64 14.88 -18.69
C PRO A 116 0.63 14.70 -19.54
N LYS A 117 1.16 15.77 -20.14
CA LYS A 117 2.45 15.72 -20.84
C LYS A 117 3.60 15.48 -19.86
N PHE A 118 3.61 16.21 -18.73
CA PHE A 118 4.61 16.01 -17.68
C PHE A 118 4.50 14.62 -17.06
N ILE A 119 3.29 14.16 -16.76
CA ILE A 119 3.08 12.80 -16.22
C ILE A 119 3.65 11.74 -17.17
N ASN A 120 3.34 11.82 -18.46
CA ASN A 120 3.90 10.89 -19.44
C ASN A 120 5.43 10.97 -19.57
N SER A 121 6.02 12.15 -19.38
CA SER A 121 7.47 12.31 -19.43
C SER A 121 8.18 11.52 -18.34
N PHE A 122 7.74 11.60 -17.08
CA PHE A 122 8.39 10.81 -16.02
C PHE A 122 8.01 9.33 -16.08
N LEU A 123 6.79 8.97 -16.51
CA LEU A 123 6.42 7.56 -16.69
C LEU A 123 7.28 6.85 -17.75
N THR A 124 7.83 7.59 -18.70
CA THR A 124 8.73 7.06 -19.73
C THR A 124 10.22 7.15 -19.35
N ASP A 125 10.55 7.93 -18.32
CA ASP A 125 11.91 8.14 -17.85
C ASP A 125 12.54 6.85 -17.29
N PRO A 126 13.77 6.48 -17.71
CA PRO A 126 14.41 5.26 -17.27
C PRO A 126 14.78 5.27 -15.78
N THR A 127 15.08 6.44 -15.20
CA THR A 127 15.37 6.62 -13.77
C THR A 127 14.11 6.36 -12.94
N PHE A 128 12.97 6.90 -13.39
CA PHE A 128 11.68 6.62 -12.76
C PHE A 128 11.34 5.13 -12.79
N LYS A 129 11.52 4.48 -13.95
CA LYS A 129 11.30 3.03 -14.11
C LYS A 129 12.23 2.19 -13.24
N GLN A 130 13.49 2.59 -13.08
CA GLN A 130 14.44 1.93 -12.20
C GLN A 130 14.01 1.99 -10.72
N CYS A 131 13.42 3.10 -10.31
CA CYS A 131 12.96 3.28 -8.94
C CYS A 131 11.67 2.53 -8.61
N TYR A 132 10.93 2.12 -9.64
CA TYR A 132 9.71 1.31 -9.60
C TYR A 132 8.83 1.58 -8.36
N PRO A 133 8.24 2.78 -8.26
CA PRO A 133 7.61 3.25 -7.03
C PRO A 133 6.31 2.52 -6.71
N PHE A 134 6.39 1.60 -5.75
CA PHE A 134 5.22 0.89 -5.21
C PHE A 134 4.14 1.84 -4.70
N SER A 135 4.52 3.00 -4.14
CA SER A 135 3.59 4.04 -3.70
C SER A 135 2.70 4.58 -4.83
N LEU A 136 3.21 4.70 -6.06
CA LEU A 136 2.41 5.13 -7.21
C LEU A 136 1.58 3.98 -7.80
N LEU A 137 2.04 2.73 -7.68
CA LEU A 137 1.24 1.56 -8.04
C LEU A 137 -0.04 1.48 -7.18
N LEU A 138 0.11 1.69 -5.86
CA LEU A 138 -1.01 1.68 -4.91
C LEU A 138 -2.11 2.72 -5.20
N GLN A 139 -1.77 3.86 -5.79
CA GLN A 139 -2.74 4.95 -5.97
C GLN A 139 -3.53 4.88 -7.29
N GLY A 140 -3.06 4.14 -8.29
CA GLY A 140 -3.65 4.28 -9.63
C GLY A 140 -3.14 3.33 -10.69
N SER A 141 -2.86 2.07 -10.35
CA SER A 141 -2.47 1.05 -11.33
C SER A 141 -3.48 -0.11 -11.34
N ARG A 142 -4.24 -0.26 -12.43
CA ARG A 142 -5.15 -1.40 -12.61
C ARG A 142 -4.38 -2.69 -12.74
N SER A 143 -3.27 -2.70 -13.49
CA SER A 143 -2.42 -3.88 -13.60
C SER A 143 -1.85 -4.31 -12.24
N PHE A 144 -1.58 -3.36 -11.34
CA PHE A 144 -1.17 -3.67 -9.97
C PHE A 144 -2.29 -4.36 -9.17
N PHE A 145 -3.51 -3.83 -9.20
CA PHE A 145 -4.67 -4.44 -8.52
C PHE A 145 -5.07 -5.80 -9.14
N GLU A 146 -4.68 -6.08 -10.38
CA GLU A 146 -4.78 -7.44 -10.93
C GLU A 146 -3.65 -8.34 -10.42
N ALA A 147 -2.44 -7.82 -10.26
CA ALA A 147 -1.30 -8.56 -9.73
C ALA A 147 -1.49 -8.93 -8.24
N GLU A 148 -2.13 -8.09 -7.44
CA GLU A 148 -2.33 -8.34 -6.00
C GLU A 148 -3.23 -9.54 -5.70
N LYS A 149 -4.04 -9.98 -6.68
CA LYS A 149 -4.93 -11.16 -6.57
C LYS A 149 -4.18 -12.50 -6.51
N SER A 150 -2.88 -12.49 -6.76
CA SER A 150 -2.03 -13.68 -6.74
C SER A 150 -0.79 -13.42 -5.90
N LEU A 151 -0.54 -14.29 -4.92
CA LEU A 151 0.65 -14.23 -4.07
C LEU A 151 1.95 -14.23 -4.88
N VAL A 152 2.01 -15.02 -5.95
CA VAL A 152 3.18 -15.09 -6.82
C VAL A 152 3.37 -13.76 -7.56
N SER A 153 2.31 -13.25 -8.18
CA SER A 153 2.37 -12.01 -8.96
C SER A 153 2.74 -10.82 -8.08
N ILE A 154 2.11 -10.64 -6.91
CA ILE A 154 2.44 -9.52 -6.02
C ILE A 154 3.86 -9.61 -5.46
N THR A 155 4.36 -10.82 -5.21
CA THR A 155 5.75 -11.02 -4.77
C THR A 155 6.72 -10.59 -5.85
N GLN A 156 6.46 -10.86 -7.13
CA GLN A 156 7.29 -10.39 -8.24
C GLN A 156 7.31 -8.85 -8.34
N VAL A 157 6.17 -8.20 -8.12
CA VAL A 157 6.07 -6.72 -8.08
C VAL A 157 6.89 -6.16 -6.92
N LEU A 158 6.80 -6.78 -5.75
CA LEU A 158 7.56 -6.40 -4.56
C LEU A 158 9.05 -6.63 -4.77
N ASP A 159 9.48 -7.76 -5.33
CA ASP A 159 10.89 -8.02 -5.63
C ASP A 159 11.47 -6.97 -6.59
N ALA A 160 10.72 -6.59 -7.63
CA ALA A 160 11.13 -5.51 -8.53
C ALA A 160 11.26 -4.17 -7.77
N SER A 161 10.26 -3.82 -6.96
CA SER A 161 10.24 -2.54 -6.22
C SER A 161 11.34 -2.47 -5.18
N CYS A 162 11.52 -3.55 -4.41
CA CYS A 162 12.46 -3.63 -3.29
C CYS A 162 13.91 -3.80 -3.72
N SER A 163 14.18 -4.09 -5.00
CA SER A 163 15.54 -4.09 -5.55
C SER A 163 16.12 -2.68 -5.77
N ALA A 164 15.28 -1.64 -5.74
CA ALA A 164 15.69 -0.27 -5.99
C ALA A 164 16.57 0.32 -4.85
N ASN A 165 17.46 1.23 -5.20
CA ASN A 165 18.20 2.01 -4.20
C ASN A 165 17.28 3.06 -3.59
N VAL A 166 16.72 2.74 -2.41
CA VAL A 166 15.72 3.58 -1.73
C VAL A 166 16.19 5.01 -1.48
N THR A 167 17.47 5.24 -1.18
CA THR A 167 17.98 6.58 -0.84
C THR A 167 18.06 7.47 -2.07
N PHE A 168 18.59 6.93 -3.17
CA PHE A 168 18.63 7.61 -4.45
C PHE A 168 17.21 7.89 -4.96
N CYS A 169 16.36 6.86 -4.96
CA CYS A 169 15.00 6.97 -5.47
C CYS A 169 14.10 7.86 -4.63
N ALA A 170 14.25 7.89 -3.30
CA ALA A 170 13.53 8.84 -2.46
C ALA A 170 13.91 10.30 -2.78
N SER A 171 15.20 10.56 -3.03
CA SER A 171 15.67 11.88 -3.42
C SER A 171 15.11 12.30 -4.79
N TYR A 172 15.17 11.40 -5.77
CA TYR A 172 14.61 11.61 -7.10
C TYR A 172 13.09 11.84 -7.06
N MET A 173 12.33 11.01 -6.33
CA MET A 173 10.88 11.16 -6.19
C MET A 173 10.50 12.47 -5.51
N LYS A 174 11.29 12.92 -4.54
CA LYS A 174 11.10 14.22 -3.89
C LYS A 174 11.29 15.37 -4.88
N GLU A 175 12.35 15.36 -5.68
CA GLU A 175 12.57 16.36 -6.73
C GLU A 175 11.44 16.34 -7.77
N LEU A 176 11.07 15.14 -8.23
CA LEU A 176 9.97 14.94 -9.17
C LEU A 176 8.64 15.47 -8.62
N SER A 177 8.37 15.31 -7.32
CA SER A 177 7.17 15.85 -6.67
C SER A 177 7.14 17.37 -6.65
N SER A 178 8.29 18.04 -6.49
CA SER A 178 8.39 19.50 -6.58
C SER A 178 8.09 19.96 -8.00
N ASN A 179 8.70 19.30 -8.99
CA ASN A 179 8.48 19.60 -10.40
C ASN A 179 7.02 19.34 -10.82
N LEU A 180 6.36 18.34 -10.24
CA LEU A 180 4.94 18.06 -10.50
C LEU A 180 4.06 19.26 -10.13
N THR A 181 4.31 19.87 -8.96
CA THR A 181 3.54 21.01 -8.47
C THR A 181 3.91 22.35 -9.10
N ASP A 182 4.93 22.41 -9.96
CA ASP A 182 5.29 23.64 -10.65
C ASP A 182 4.18 24.11 -11.59
N SER A 183 4.01 25.44 -11.68
CA SER A 183 2.99 26.08 -12.51
C SER A 183 3.13 25.76 -14.01
N SER A 184 4.34 25.40 -14.46
CA SER A 184 4.59 24.98 -15.85
C SER A 184 4.15 23.54 -16.15
N ASN A 185 3.90 22.74 -15.12
CA ASN A 185 3.57 21.31 -15.22
C ASN A 185 2.12 21.05 -14.76
N CYS A 186 1.93 20.52 -13.55
CA CYS A 186 0.62 20.21 -12.99
C CYS A 186 0.16 21.17 -11.89
N GLY A 187 0.87 22.29 -11.63
CA GLY A 187 0.54 23.19 -10.52
C GLY A 187 -0.92 23.64 -10.49
N ALA A 188 -1.49 24.06 -11.62
CA ALA A 188 -2.90 24.44 -11.69
C ALA A 188 -3.86 23.27 -11.37
N ASP A 189 -3.57 22.06 -11.86
CA ASP A 189 -4.36 20.87 -11.57
C ASP A 189 -4.20 20.41 -10.11
N TYR A 190 -3.01 20.60 -9.53
CA TYR A 190 -2.73 20.33 -8.12
C TYR A 190 -3.52 21.27 -7.21
N ASP A 191 -3.51 22.58 -7.51
CA ASP A 191 -4.25 23.60 -6.74
C ASP A 191 -5.77 23.40 -6.83
N LEU A 192 -6.26 22.90 -7.96
CA LEU A 192 -7.67 22.51 -8.15
C LEU A 192 -8.03 21.16 -7.50
N GLY A 193 -7.08 20.48 -6.87
CA GLY A 193 -7.31 19.21 -6.19
C GLY A 193 -7.58 18.04 -7.14
N ASN A 194 -7.01 18.06 -8.35
CA ASN A 194 -7.13 16.94 -9.29
C ASN A 194 -6.60 15.67 -8.62
N SER A 195 -7.45 14.65 -8.49
CA SER A 195 -7.15 13.44 -7.73
C SER A 195 -5.89 12.74 -8.20
N VAL A 196 -5.65 12.66 -9.51
CA VAL A 196 -4.45 11.99 -10.07
C VAL A 196 -3.19 12.73 -9.68
N VAL A 197 -3.21 14.06 -9.75
CA VAL A 197 -2.04 14.89 -9.44
C VAL A 197 -1.75 14.88 -7.95
N VAL A 198 -2.77 15.06 -7.11
CA VAL A 198 -2.63 15.03 -5.65
C VAL A 198 -2.18 13.65 -5.17
N GLN A 199 -2.77 12.57 -5.70
CA GLN A 199 -2.37 11.21 -5.33
C GLN A 199 -0.96 10.87 -5.80
N ALA A 200 -0.57 11.29 -7.01
CA ALA A 200 0.80 11.12 -7.50
C ALA A 200 1.81 11.89 -6.64
N TYR A 201 1.50 13.14 -6.27
CA TYR A 201 2.31 13.94 -5.36
C TYR A 201 2.50 13.23 -4.01
N LEU A 202 1.40 12.83 -3.36
CA LEU A 202 1.44 12.10 -2.08
C LEU A 202 2.23 10.80 -2.19
N ALA A 203 2.06 10.05 -3.27
CA ALA A 203 2.80 8.82 -3.52
C ALA A 203 4.32 9.06 -3.70
N MET A 204 4.72 10.14 -4.36
CA MET A 204 6.12 10.49 -4.56
C MET A 204 6.78 10.88 -3.24
N ILE A 205 6.17 11.78 -2.46
CA ILE A 205 6.75 12.22 -1.17
C ILE A 205 6.76 11.10 -0.11
N SER A 206 5.83 10.15 -0.20
CA SER A 206 5.74 8.99 0.70
C SER A 206 6.50 7.77 0.19
N TYR A 207 7.24 7.86 -0.93
CA TYR A 207 7.96 6.74 -1.56
C TYR A 207 8.77 5.94 -0.53
N GLN A 208 9.62 6.61 0.26
CA GLN A 208 10.50 5.94 1.20
C GLN A 208 9.72 5.22 2.32
N THR A 209 8.67 5.85 2.83
CA THR A 209 7.84 5.28 3.90
C THR A 209 7.08 4.06 3.42
N VAL A 210 6.46 4.15 2.22
CA VAL A 210 5.77 3.02 1.60
C VAL A 210 6.76 1.91 1.28
N TYR A 211 7.87 2.21 0.61
CA TYR A 211 8.94 1.25 0.30
C TYR A 211 9.36 0.48 1.55
N SER A 212 9.64 1.19 2.66
CA SER A 212 10.10 0.54 3.89
C SER A 212 9.07 -0.42 4.46
N ALA A 213 7.79 -0.05 4.42
CA ALA A 213 6.70 -0.89 4.91
C ALA A 213 6.41 -2.08 3.97
N THR A 214 6.36 -1.87 2.66
CA THR A 214 6.02 -2.92 1.70
C THR A 214 7.15 -3.91 1.49
N CYS A 215 8.40 -3.46 1.63
CA CYS A 215 9.59 -4.30 1.56
C CYS A 215 9.91 -5.03 2.88
N LEU A 216 9.10 -4.82 3.93
CA LEU A 216 9.23 -5.56 5.17
C LEU A 216 8.95 -7.06 4.91
N LYS A 217 9.93 -7.90 5.24
CA LYS A 217 9.80 -9.36 5.20
C LYS A 217 9.73 -9.92 6.62
N ASP A 218 8.83 -10.87 6.81
CA ASP A 218 8.76 -11.66 8.03
C ASP A 218 10.02 -12.54 8.14
N THR A 219 10.71 -12.48 9.29
CA THR A 219 11.99 -13.17 9.47
C THR A 219 11.87 -14.68 9.60
N GLY A 220 10.68 -15.21 9.93
CA GLY A 220 10.44 -16.65 10.06
C GLY A 220 10.06 -17.32 8.74
N THR A 221 9.35 -16.60 7.87
CA THR A 221 8.83 -17.14 6.60
C THR A 221 9.52 -16.58 5.35
N ALA A 222 10.31 -15.50 5.50
CA ALA A 222 10.90 -14.72 4.42
C ALA A 222 9.86 -14.11 3.42
N MET A 223 8.58 -14.14 3.76
CA MET A 223 7.50 -13.59 2.96
C MET A 223 7.32 -12.09 3.24
N TYR A 224 6.95 -11.32 2.21
CA TYR A 224 6.61 -9.91 2.39
C TYR A 224 5.33 -9.76 3.23
N CYS A 225 5.39 -8.87 4.23
CA CYS A 225 4.24 -8.54 5.07
C CYS A 225 3.08 -7.96 4.24
N TYR A 226 3.38 -7.16 3.20
CA TYR A 226 2.36 -6.65 2.29
C TYR A 226 1.69 -7.76 1.48
N ALA A 227 2.49 -8.68 0.92
CA ALA A 227 1.96 -9.78 0.13
C ALA A 227 0.96 -10.62 0.96
N ASN A 228 1.32 -10.94 2.21
CA ASN A 228 0.39 -11.62 3.12
C ASN A 228 -0.85 -10.76 3.42
N ALA A 229 -0.69 -9.46 3.65
CA ALA A 229 -1.82 -8.57 3.96
C ALA A 229 -2.86 -8.49 2.83
N VAL A 230 -2.43 -8.51 1.57
CA VAL A 230 -3.32 -8.39 0.41
C VAL A 230 -3.92 -9.72 -0.04
N THR A 231 -3.22 -10.83 0.17
CA THR A 231 -3.73 -12.16 -0.20
C THR A 231 -4.48 -12.87 0.92
N ASN A 232 -4.46 -12.36 2.15
CA ASN A 232 -5.14 -12.97 3.28
C ASN A 232 -6.63 -12.56 3.32
N LEU A 233 -7.48 -13.49 2.90
CA LEU A 233 -8.93 -13.28 2.83
C LEU A 233 -9.62 -13.30 4.21
N THR A 234 -8.95 -13.77 5.26
CA THR A 234 -9.49 -13.83 6.63
C THR A 234 -9.38 -12.47 7.33
N THR A 235 -8.43 -11.63 6.95
CA THR A 235 -8.21 -10.33 7.61
C THR A 235 -7.90 -9.22 6.60
N PRO A 236 -8.87 -8.86 5.74
CA PRO A 236 -8.67 -7.91 4.66
C PRO A 236 -8.31 -6.50 5.16
N SER A 237 -8.64 -6.16 6.41
CA SER A 237 -8.31 -4.85 7.00
C SER A 237 -6.80 -4.57 7.07
N ASN A 238 -5.95 -5.61 7.06
CA ASN A 238 -4.50 -5.44 7.13
C ASN A 238 -3.94 -4.65 5.94
N VAL A 239 -4.56 -4.72 4.76
CA VAL A 239 -4.09 -4.00 3.57
C VAL A 239 -4.25 -2.48 3.73
N TYR A 240 -5.26 -2.02 4.48
CA TYR A 240 -5.55 -0.59 4.66
C TYR A 240 -4.41 0.17 5.36
N PHE A 241 -3.59 -0.51 6.15
CA PHE A 241 -2.43 0.09 6.81
C PHE A 241 -1.38 0.59 5.81
N TYR A 242 -1.29 0.00 4.62
CA TYR A 242 -0.33 0.41 3.60
C TYR A 242 -0.74 1.67 2.83
N TYR A 243 -1.97 2.14 3.05
CA TYR A 243 -2.46 3.41 2.52
C TYR A 243 -2.28 4.58 3.51
N LEU A 244 -1.93 4.32 4.78
CA LEU A 244 -1.70 5.38 5.77
C LEU A 244 -0.65 6.40 5.35
N PRO A 245 0.51 6.00 4.77
CA PRO A 245 1.51 6.96 4.29
C PRO A 245 1.01 7.82 3.13
N LEU A 246 -0.05 7.40 2.45
CA LEU A 246 -0.66 8.11 1.31
C LEU A 246 -1.76 9.08 1.76
N ASN A 247 -1.80 9.44 3.05
CA ASN A 247 -2.81 10.31 3.66
C ASN A 247 -4.23 9.73 3.61
N ILE A 248 -4.36 8.40 3.60
CA ILE A 248 -5.66 7.72 3.67
C ILE A 248 -5.81 7.15 5.07
N SER A 249 -6.80 7.64 5.81
CA SER A 249 -7.07 7.18 7.18
C SER A 249 -7.71 5.79 7.19
N LEU A 250 -7.51 5.04 8.28
CA LEU A 250 -8.15 3.74 8.45
C LEU A 250 -9.68 3.90 8.52
N PRO A 251 -10.45 3.02 7.85
CA PRO A 251 -11.87 2.88 8.12
C PRO A 251 -12.15 2.55 9.59
N GLY A 252 -13.19 3.14 10.17
CA GLY A 252 -13.56 2.90 11.58
C GLY A 252 -13.90 1.43 11.89
N SER A 253 -14.33 0.66 10.88
CA SER A 253 -14.62 -0.77 10.98
C SER A 253 -13.43 -1.69 10.72
N SER A 254 -12.21 -1.15 10.56
CA SER A 254 -11.02 -1.96 10.30
C SER A 254 -10.67 -2.81 11.52
N ILE A 255 -10.66 -4.14 11.33
CA ILE A 255 -10.27 -5.11 12.37
C ILE A 255 -9.01 -5.84 11.87
N PRO A 256 -7.81 -5.38 12.24
CA PRO A 256 -6.57 -6.01 11.81
C PRO A 256 -6.25 -7.28 12.60
N SER A 257 -5.32 -8.07 12.09
CA SER A 257 -4.68 -9.13 12.88
C SER A 257 -3.47 -8.55 13.62
N CYS A 258 -3.39 -8.83 14.91
CA CYS A 258 -2.35 -8.34 15.82
C CYS A 258 -1.05 -9.14 15.65
N SER A 259 -0.49 -9.02 14.44
CA SER A 259 0.68 -9.77 13.99
C SER A 259 1.95 -8.95 14.12
N TRP A 260 3.09 -9.64 14.11
CA TRP A 260 4.41 -9.00 14.04
C TRP A 260 4.52 -8.05 12.84
N CYS A 261 3.97 -8.43 11.68
CA CYS A 261 3.95 -7.57 10.50
C CYS A 261 3.24 -6.23 10.76
N LEU A 262 2.09 -6.26 11.46
CA LEU A 262 1.37 -5.04 11.80
C LEU A 262 2.19 -4.15 12.76
N GLU A 263 2.72 -4.75 13.83
CA GLU A 263 3.54 -4.05 14.83
C GLU A 263 4.73 -3.34 14.17
N ARG A 264 5.46 -4.05 13.30
CA ARG A 264 6.64 -3.51 12.61
C ARG A 264 6.29 -2.46 11.56
N THR A 265 5.25 -2.68 10.78
CA THR A 265 4.76 -1.68 9.81
C THR A 265 4.35 -0.38 10.53
N MET A 266 3.64 -0.48 11.65
CA MET A 266 3.30 0.69 12.46
C MET A 266 4.55 1.32 13.10
N GLY A 267 5.56 0.55 13.48
CA GLY A 267 6.85 1.08 13.95
C GLY A 267 7.58 1.91 12.87
N ILE A 268 7.56 1.46 11.61
CA ILE A 268 8.11 2.21 10.47
C ILE A 268 7.39 3.54 10.32
N TYR A 269 6.05 3.54 10.40
CA TYR A 269 5.24 4.74 10.29
C TYR A 269 5.44 5.70 11.45
N GLN A 270 5.60 5.17 12.67
CA GLN A 270 5.94 5.96 13.85
C GLN A 270 7.22 6.74 13.61
N SER A 271 8.30 6.06 13.20
CA SER A 271 9.58 6.69 12.93
C SER A 271 9.48 7.70 11.78
N ALA A 272 8.81 7.35 10.69
CA ALA A 272 8.63 8.25 9.54
C ALA A 272 7.86 9.52 9.91
N SER A 273 6.91 9.41 10.85
CA SER A 273 6.12 10.55 11.32
C SER A 273 6.95 11.61 12.05
N ALA A 274 8.20 11.33 12.44
CA ALA A 274 9.17 12.33 12.92
C ALA A 274 9.27 13.52 11.96
N ASN A 275 9.21 13.25 10.66
CA ASN A 275 9.09 14.29 9.64
C ASN A 275 7.63 14.71 9.49
N ARG A 276 7.25 15.81 10.12
CA ARG A 276 5.88 16.36 10.07
C ARG A 276 5.44 16.87 8.69
N LYS A 277 6.34 16.88 7.69
CA LYS A 277 5.98 17.19 6.30
C LYS A 277 5.48 15.96 5.54
N LEU A 278 5.69 14.75 6.07
CA LEU A 278 5.20 13.52 5.44
C LEU A 278 3.74 13.27 5.82
N PRO A 279 2.88 12.81 4.89
CA PRO A 279 1.46 12.64 5.17
C PRO A 279 1.13 11.66 6.30
N ILE A 280 2.03 10.70 6.56
CA ILE A 280 1.87 9.74 7.66
C ILE A 280 1.71 10.41 9.03
N SER A 281 2.23 11.63 9.25
CA SER A 281 2.03 12.33 10.52
C SER A 281 0.57 12.68 10.80
N ASN A 282 -0.26 12.76 9.76
CA ASN A 282 -1.68 13.08 9.88
C ASN A 282 -2.53 11.85 10.22
N THR A 283 -2.10 10.67 9.76
CA THR A 283 -2.88 9.42 9.84
C THR A 283 -2.38 8.47 10.92
N TYR A 284 -1.14 8.63 11.40
CA TYR A 284 -0.51 7.67 12.31
C TYR A 284 -1.21 7.54 13.66
N VAL A 285 -1.45 8.66 14.36
CA VAL A 285 -1.95 8.63 15.75
C VAL A 285 -3.34 8.02 15.84
N SER A 286 -4.24 8.39 14.92
CA SER A 286 -5.59 7.82 14.88
C SER A 286 -5.55 6.31 14.59
N ALA A 287 -4.71 5.89 13.64
CA ALA A 287 -4.52 4.48 13.35
C ALA A 287 -3.91 3.70 14.53
N ALA A 288 -2.89 4.24 15.19
CA ALA A 288 -2.24 3.59 16.34
C ALA A 288 -3.20 3.40 17.51
N LYS A 289 -4.06 4.39 17.79
CA LYS A 289 -5.12 4.27 18.81
C LYS A 289 -6.13 3.17 18.47
N GLN A 290 -6.54 3.07 17.21
CA GLN A 290 -7.45 2.02 16.76
C GLN A 290 -6.79 0.64 16.91
N VAL A 291 -5.52 0.51 16.51
CA VAL A 291 -4.75 -0.73 16.71
C VAL A 291 -4.67 -1.11 18.18
N ASN A 292 -4.29 -0.19 19.07
CA ASN A 292 -4.19 -0.47 20.51
C ASN A 292 -5.54 -0.81 21.15
N THR A 293 -6.64 -0.30 20.60
CA THR A 293 -7.99 -0.67 21.05
C THR A 293 -8.32 -2.13 20.73
N ILE A 294 -7.85 -2.64 19.59
CA ILE A 294 -8.18 -3.98 19.08
C ILE A 294 -7.15 -5.03 19.54
N CYS A 295 -5.88 -4.67 19.50
CA CYS A 295 -4.75 -5.56 19.75
C CYS A 295 -4.23 -5.54 21.18
N GLY A 296 -4.79 -4.67 22.03
CA GLY A 296 -4.38 -4.47 23.40
C GLY A 296 -3.54 -3.20 23.58
N PRO A 297 -3.53 -2.65 24.80
CA PRO A 297 -2.80 -1.43 25.10
C PRO A 297 -1.31 -1.62 24.81
N GLU A 298 -0.68 -0.55 24.30
CA GLU A 298 0.75 -0.50 23.99
C GLU A 298 1.25 -1.50 22.94
N PHE A 299 0.35 -2.15 22.17
CA PHE A 299 0.75 -3.00 21.04
C PHE A 299 1.59 -2.21 20.03
N VAL A 300 1.24 -0.95 19.78
CA VAL A 300 2.05 0.03 19.05
C VAL A 300 2.14 1.33 19.84
N ASN A 301 3.19 2.12 19.60
CA ASN A 301 3.32 3.44 20.21
C ASN A 301 2.30 4.42 19.58
N ASP A 302 1.36 4.95 20.36
CA ASP A 302 0.33 5.86 19.85
C ASP A 302 0.74 7.34 19.85
N THR A 303 2.01 7.61 20.11
CA THR A 303 2.59 8.95 20.12
C THR A 303 3.56 9.18 18.96
N LEU A 304 3.58 10.42 18.49
CA LEU A 304 4.56 10.84 17.49
C LEU A 304 5.94 11.02 18.15
N PRO A 305 7.03 10.59 17.50
CA PRO A 305 8.37 10.85 17.99
C PRO A 305 8.67 12.35 17.90
N ASN A 306 9.74 12.79 18.57
CA ASN A 306 10.23 14.16 18.49
C ASN A 306 10.37 14.61 17.02
N ALA A 307 9.85 15.80 16.71
CA ALA A 307 9.88 16.30 15.35
C ALA A 307 11.32 16.57 14.90
N ILE A 308 11.68 16.13 13.70
CA ILE A 308 12.94 16.54 13.09
C ILE A 308 12.82 17.98 12.60
N VAL A 309 13.41 18.91 13.34
CA VAL A 309 13.62 20.28 12.86
C VAL A 309 14.82 20.27 11.93
N VAL A 310 14.57 20.18 10.62
CA VAL A 310 15.59 20.54 9.62
C VAL A 310 15.71 22.06 9.68
N SER A 311 16.53 22.53 10.63
CA SER A 311 16.93 23.92 10.66
C SER A 311 17.61 24.18 9.31
N ALA A 312 17.05 25.08 8.51
CA ALA A 312 17.77 25.65 7.40
C ALA A 312 18.98 26.34 8.04
N GLY A 313 20.10 25.64 8.07
CA GLY A 313 21.31 26.13 8.68
C GLY A 313 21.74 27.37 7.93
N ASN A 314 21.46 28.55 8.50
CA ASN A 314 22.48 29.57 8.48
C ASN A 314 23.75 28.87 8.98
N VAL A 315 24.78 28.84 8.14
CA VAL A 315 26.13 28.48 8.57
C VAL A 315 26.52 29.51 9.62
N VAL A 316 26.15 29.25 10.87
CA VAL A 316 26.77 29.90 12.01
C VAL A 316 28.12 29.20 12.11
N LEU A 317 29.13 29.87 11.58
CA LEU A 317 30.52 29.63 11.96
C LEU A 317 30.56 29.80 13.48
N VAL A 318 30.39 28.70 14.22
CA VAL A 318 30.73 28.67 15.63
C VAL A 318 32.23 28.96 15.67
N PRO A 319 32.69 30.06 16.32
CA PRO A 319 34.10 30.29 16.50
C PRO A 319 34.60 29.15 17.39
N GLY A 320 35.23 28.17 16.75
CA GLY A 320 35.77 26.98 17.39
C GLY A 320 36.72 27.40 18.49
N SER A 321 36.50 26.81 19.67
CA SER A 321 37.37 26.85 20.84
C SER A 321 38.83 26.57 20.46
N GLN A 322 39.62 27.64 20.29
CA GLN A 322 41.06 27.60 20.01
C GLN A 322 41.91 27.19 21.24
N TRP A 323 41.30 26.68 22.31
CA TRP A 323 41.98 26.43 23.57
C TRP A 323 42.61 25.02 23.64
N LEU A 324 42.35 24.15 22.65
CA LEU A 324 42.85 22.77 22.61
C LEU A 324 44.09 22.55 21.74
N LEU A 325 44.62 23.59 21.07
CA LEU A 325 45.86 23.48 20.28
C LEU A 325 47.14 23.97 20.99
N MET A 326 47.05 24.40 22.25
CA MET A 326 48.23 24.84 23.02
C MET A 326 48.82 23.77 23.96
N VAL A 327 48.21 22.59 24.07
CA VAL A 327 48.66 21.55 25.03
C VAL A 327 49.57 20.49 24.38
N LEU A 328 49.57 20.38 23.04
CA LEU A 328 50.39 19.38 22.33
C LEU A 328 51.89 19.71 22.16
N PRO A 329 52.38 20.97 22.15
CA PRO A 329 53.82 21.21 22.08
C PRO A 329 54.51 21.16 23.46
N LEU A 330 53.77 21.16 24.56
CA LEU A 330 54.35 21.16 25.92
C LEU A 330 54.72 19.75 26.41
N LEU A 331 54.08 18.70 25.87
CA LEU A 331 54.40 17.30 26.19
C LEU A 331 55.62 16.77 25.42
N LEU A 332 55.92 17.32 24.24
CA LEU A 332 57.12 16.96 23.46
C LEU A 332 58.40 17.64 23.95
N ALA A 333 58.29 18.72 24.75
CA ALA A 333 59.45 19.40 25.33
C ALA A 333 59.96 18.73 26.62
N LEU A 334 59.14 17.90 27.29
CA LEU A 334 59.56 17.19 28.51
C LEU A 334 60.31 15.88 28.25
N GLU A 335 60.26 15.33 27.03
CA GLU A 335 61.04 14.15 26.63
C GLU A 335 62.50 14.47 26.23
N TRP A 336 62.87 15.74 26.14
CA TRP A 336 64.25 16.18 25.89
C TRP A 336 64.99 16.65 27.15
N LEU A 337 64.38 16.49 28.34
CA LEU A 337 64.95 16.91 29.62
C LEU A 337 64.97 15.81 30.70
N LEU A 338 64.81 14.54 30.28
CA LEU A 338 65.13 13.34 31.06
C LEU A 338 66.11 12.44 30.29
#